data_AF-A0A2V5W3J1-F1
#
_entry.id   AF-A0A2V5W3J1-F1
#
_cell.length_a   1.000
_cell.length_b   1.000
_cell.length_c   1.000
_cell.angle_alpha   90.00
_cell.angle_beta   90.00
_cell.angle_gamma   90.00
#
_symmetry.space_group_name_H-M   'P 1'
#
loop_
_entity.id
_entity.type
_entity.pdbx_description
1 polymer ?
#
loop_
_entity_poly.entity_id
_entity_poly.type
_entity_poly.pdbx_seq_one_letter_code
_entity_poly.pdbx_strand_id
1 'polypeptide(L)'
;MPTVKLPPSRAKAAKPIAKNGEGAAKRDYCVKDISLADFGRREIEVAEQEMPGLMAVRAKHGGQKPLRGVRVTGSLHMTIETAVLIETLVELGASVRWASCNIFSTQDQAAAAIAKAGIPVFAFKGETLEEYWDFTLAALTHPGNKGPQLIVDDGGDATLLLHKGYEMEQGDDWVNAPSDSHEVSVVKN
;
A
#
# COMPACT_ATOMS: atom_id res chain seq x y z
N MET A 1 -20.69 -1.04 -18.44
CA MET A 1 -19.97 -1.87 -17.45
C MET A 1 -21.02 -2.53 -16.57
N PRO A 2 -20.98 -3.85 -16.35
CA PRO A 2 -21.86 -4.49 -15.38
C PRO A 2 -21.58 -3.90 -14.00
N THR A 3 -22.62 -3.50 -13.27
CA THR A 3 -22.50 -2.99 -11.91
C THR A 3 -22.36 -4.16 -10.95
N VAL A 4 -21.18 -4.35 -10.35
CA VAL A 4 -21.00 -5.33 -9.26
C VAL A 4 -21.86 -4.88 -8.08
N LYS A 5 -22.84 -5.71 -7.69
CA LYS A 5 -23.58 -5.51 -6.44
C LYS A 5 -22.71 -5.97 -5.29
N LEU A 6 -22.08 -5.03 -4.59
CA LEU A 6 -21.33 -5.32 -3.37
C LEU A 6 -22.26 -5.97 -2.33
N PRO A 7 -21.75 -6.92 -1.52
CA PRO A 7 -22.53 -7.51 -0.44
C PRO A 7 -22.99 -6.45 0.58
N PRO A 8 -24.11 -6.69 1.29
CA PRO A 8 -24.70 -5.71 2.22
C PRO A 8 -23.78 -5.32 3.39
N SER A 9 -22.81 -6.17 3.72
CA SER A 9 -21.76 -5.92 4.73
C SER A 9 -20.86 -4.76 4.32
N ARG A 10 -20.30 -4.76 3.10
CA ARG A 10 -19.41 -3.70 2.60
C ARG A 10 -20.08 -2.35 2.42
N ALA A 11 -21.35 -2.35 2.03
CA ALA A 11 -22.16 -1.12 1.95
C ALA A 11 -22.31 -0.41 3.31
N LYS A 12 -22.16 -1.15 4.42
CA LYS A 12 -22.18 -0.62 5.79
C LYS A 12 -20.79 -0.52 6.43
N ALA A 13 -19.81 -1.29 5.95
CA ALA A 13 -18.47 -1.44 6.55
C ALA A 13 -17.41 -0.50 5.98
N ALA A 14 -17.68 0.25 4.91
CA ALA A 14 -16.85 1.37 4.49
C ALA A 14 -16.87 2.48 5.56
N LYS A 15 -16.23 2.23 6.71
CA LYS A 15 -15.86 3.28 7.64
C LYS A 15 -14.90 4.16 6.86
N PRO A 16 -15.19 5.45 6.69
CA PRO A 16 -14.22 6.33 6.08
C PRO A 16 -12.93 6.24 6.91
N ILE A 17 -11.81 5.95 6.24
CA ILE A 17 -10.47 6.17 6.79
C ILE A 17 -10.54 7.47 7.59
N ALA A 18 -10.24 7.39 8.89
CA ALA A 18 -10.64 8.35 9.91
C ALA A 18 -10.65 9.79 9.38
N LYS A 19 -11.84 10.43 9.38
CA LYS A 19 -11.99 11.85 9.05
C LYS A 19 -11.27 12.70 10.11
N ASN A 20 -10.01 13.01 9.88
CA ASN A 20 -9.30 14.02 10.65
C ASN A 20 -9.56 15.41 10.06
N GLY A 21 -10.47 16.16 10.67
CA GLY A 21 -10.60 17.63 10.62
C GLY A 21 -11.00 18.25 9.27
N GLU A 22 -12.15 18.92 9.24
CA GLU A 22 -12.52 19.82 8.13
C GLU A 22 -11.51 20.98 8.03
N GLY A 23 -10.85 21.12 6.88
CA GLY A 23 -10.05 22.31 6.53
C GLY A 23 -8.58 22.08 6.11
N ALA A 24 -8.02 20.88 6.29
CA ALA A 24 -6.69 20.53 5.77
C ALA A 24 -6.83 19.58 4.56
N ALA A 25 -6.00 19.74 3.54
CA ALA A 25 -5.92 18.77 2.44
C ALA A 25 -5.88 17.35 3.01
N LYS A 26 -6.83 16.50 2.59
CA LYS A 26 -7.02 15.15 3.12
C LYS A 26 -5.69 14.39 2.98
N ARG A 27 -5.10 13.98 4.10
CA ARG A 27 -3.82 13.27 4.11
C ARG A 27 -3.98 11.93 3.39
N ASP A 28 -3.22 11.71 2.32
CA ASP A 28 -3.28 10.49 1.49
C ASP A 28 -2.30 9.43 2.04
N TYR A 29 -2.44 9.11 3.32
CA TYR A 29 -1.71 8.06 4.02
C TYR A 29 -2.45 7.64 5.29
N CYS A 30 -2.21 6.43 5.78
CA CYS A 30 -2.63 5.96 7.10
C CYS A 30 -1.45 5.27 7.78
N VAL A 31 -0.88 5.93 8.78
CA VAL A 31 0.24 5.43 9.59
C VAL A 31 -0.04 5.73 11.06
N LYS A 32 0.60 4.99 11.96
CA LYS A 32 0.32 5.07 13.40
C LYS A 32 0.60 6.43 14.02
N ASP A 33 1.81 6.94 13.78
CA ASP A 33 2.28 8.19 14.35
C ASP A 33 3.30 8.84 13.43
N ILE A 34 2.92 9.97 12.81
CA ILE A 34 3.78 10.71 11.88
C ILE A 34 4.97 11.37 12.57
N SER A 35 4.94 11.53 13.90
CA SER A 35 6.04 12.13 14.67
C SER A 35 7.30 11.24 14.69
N LEU A 36 7.16 9.94 14.40
CA LEU A 36 8.27 8.99 14.31
C LEU A 36 9.14 9.18 13.06
N ALA A 37 8.72 10.02 12.11
CA ALA A 37 9.36 10.15 10.81
C ALA A 37 10.83 10.56 10.86
N ASP A 38 11.23 11.41 11.82
CA ASP A 38 12.63 11.84 11.94
C ASP A 38 13.53 10.72 12.46
N PHE A 39 12.99 9.82 13.29
CA PHE A 39 13.69 8.62 13.72
C PHE A 39 13.82 7.64 12.55
N GLY A 40 12.73 7.36 11.84
CA GLY A 40 12.75 6.49 10.67
C GLY A 40 13.69 6.99 9.57
N ARG A 41 13.79 8.32 9.36
CA ARG A 41 14.74 8.92 8.40
C ARG A 41 16.18 8.56 8.74
N ARG A 42 16.57 8.65 10.01
CA ARG A 42 17.93 8.30 10.45
C ARG A 42 18.22 6.81 10.25
N GLU A 43 17.24 5.95 10.53
CA GLU A 43 17.40 4.51 10.29
C GLU A 43 17.51 4.19 8.79
N ILE A 44 16.74 4.85 7.93
CA ILE A 44 16.84 4.74 6.47
C ILE A 44 18.25 5.14 6.00
N GLU A 45 18.78 6.27 6.46
CA GLU A 45 20.14 6.74 6.10
C GLU A 45 21.23 5.74 6.49
N VAL A 46 21.07 5.05 7.63
CA VAL A 46 21.97 3.97 8.05
C VAL A 46 21.79 2.74 7.15
N ALA A 47 20.55 2.33 6.88
CA ALA A 47 20.26 1.17 6.04
C ALA A 47 20.77 1.33 4.60
N GLU A 48 20.75 2.54 4.05
CA GLU A 48 21.31 2.82 2.71
C GLU A 48 22.80 2.43 2.60
N GLN A 49 23.57 2.51 3.70
CA GLN A 49 24.98 2.10 3.72
C GLN A 49 25.15 0.58 3.59
N GLU A 50 24.17 -0.18 4.06
CA GLU A 50 24.14 -1.65 4.03
C GLU A 50 23.32 -2.21 2.84
N MET A 51 22.79 -1.35 1.96
CA MET A 51 22.00 -1.72 0.78
C MET A 51 22.68 -1.28 -0.54
N PRO A 52 23.94 -1.68 -0.79
CA PRO A 52 24.72 -1.16 -1.93
C PRO A 52 24.10 -1.48 -3.29
N GLY A 53 23.32 -2.56 -3.40
CA GLY A 53 22.62 -2.92 -4.62
C GLY A 53 21.60 -1.85 -5.05
N LEU A 54 20.73 -1.41 -4.13
CA LEU A 54 19.74 -0.36 -4.41
C LEU A 54 20.43 0.98 -4.68
N MET A 55 21.47 1.31 -3.91
CA MET A 55 22.23 2.55 -4.11
C MET A 55 22.92 2.58 -5.48
N ALA A 56 23.49 1.47 -5.93
CA ALA A 56 24.06 1.35 -7.27
C ALA A 56 23.00 1.50 -8.37
N VAL A 57 21.79 0.93 -8.18
CA VAL A 57 20.66 1.12 -9.11
C VAL A 57 20.25 2.59 -9.20
N ARG A 58 20.12 3.28 -8.06
CA ARG A 58 19.84 4.73 -8.03
C ARG A 58 20.91 5.52 -8.77
N ALA A 59 22.19 5.27 -8.49
CA ALA A 59 23.30 5.96 -9.15
C ALA A 59 23.32 5.73 -10.67
N LYS A 60 23.09 4.49 -11.11
CA LYS A 60 23.15 4.10 -12.52
C LYS A 60 21.95 4.61 -13.34
N HIS A 61 20.75 4.58 -12.76
CA HIS A 61 19.50 4.78 -13.51
C HIS A 61 18.68 6.00 -13.06
N GLY A 62 19.00 6.63 -11.93
CA GLY A 62 18.28 7.80 -11.39
C GLY A 62 18.21 8.95 -12.39
N GLY A 63 19.32 9.30 -13.06
CA GLY A 63 19.32 10.33 -14.09
C GLY A 63 18.47 10.01 -15.33
N GLN A 64 18.30 8.72 -15.64
CA GLN A 64 17.49 8.25 -16.78
C GLN A 64 15.99 8.25 -16.47
N LYS A 65 15.62 8.14 -15.18
CA LYS A 65 14.24 8.01 -14.68
C LYS A 65 13.42 6.98 -15.50
N PRO A 66 13.84 5.71 -15.58
CA PRO A 66 13.20 4.71 -16.45
C PRO A 66 11.74 4.39 -16.07
N LEU A 67 11.34 4.68 -14.83
CA LEU A 67 9.98 4.48 -14.34
C LEU A 67 9.16 5.78 -14.35
N ARG A 68 9.59 6.81 -15.09
CA ARG A 68 8.93 8.13 -15.12
C ARG A 68 7.42 8.00 -15.40
N GLY A 69 6.63 8.41 -14.41
CA GLY A 69 5.16 8.42 -14.50
C GLY A 69 4.48 7.06 -14.39
N VAL A 70 5.26 5.98 -14.19
CA VAL A 70 4.71 4.64 -13.96
C VAL A 70 4.10 4.59 -12.55
N ARG A 71 2.84 4.18 -12.48
CA ARG A 71 2.14 3.96 -11.21
C ARG A 71 2.51 2.59 -10.65
N VAL A 72 3.16 2.57 -9.50
CA VAL A 72 3.58 1.36 -8.80
C VAL A 72 2.82 1.24 -7.50
N THR A 73 2.20 0.10 -7.25
CA THR A 73 1.68 -0.26 -5.92
C THR A 73 2.56 -1.34 -5.32
N GLY A 74 2.98 -1.16 -4.07
CA GLY A 74 3.63 -2.20 -3.29
C GLY A 74 2.70 -2.79 -2.24
N SER A 75 2.74 -4.12 -2.11
CA SER A 75 2.17 -4.91 -1.02
C SER A 75 3.28 -5.81 -0.48
N LEU A 76 4.06 -5.26 0.44
CA LEU A 76 5.27 -5.87 0.98
C LEU A 76 5.52 -5.28 2.36
N HIS A 77 6.04 -6.07 3.30
CA HIS A 77 6.37 -5.63 4.66
C HIS A 77 6.94 -4.19 4.71
N MET A 78 6.24 -3.29 5.42
CA MET A 78 6.63 -1.88 5.52
C MET A 78 7.73 -1.68 6.57
N THR A 79 8.97 -2.01 6.21
CA THR A 79 10.18 -1.89 7.06
C THR A 79 11.12 -0.77 6.59
N ILE A 80 12.21 -0.53 7.31
CA ILE A 80 13.28 0.38 6.91
C ILE A 80 13.93 -0.04 5.58
N GLU A 81 14.17 -1.33 5.36
CA GLU A 81 14.74 -1.83 4.10
C GLU A 81 13.78 -1.59 2.93
N THR A 82 12.48 -1.82 3.15
CA THR A 82 11.43 -1.52 2.17
C THR A 82 11.31 -0.01 1.91
N ALA A 83 11.53 0.84 2.91
CA ALA A 83 11.59 2.29 2.70
C ALA A 83 12.71 2.67 1.70
N VAL A 84 13.89 2.03 1.78
CA VAL A 84 14.97 2.21 0.79
C VAL A 84 14.55 1.73 -0.60
N LEU A 85 13.81 0.62 -0.71
CA LEU A 85 13.24 0.15 -1.98
C LEU A 85 12.24 1.17 -2.56
N ILE A 86 11.31 1.67 -1.75
CA ILE A 86 10.30 2.67 -2.13
C ILE A 86 10.98 3.92 -2.68
N GLU A 87 11.94 4.47 -1.94
CA GLU A 87 12.67 5.67 -2.36
C GLU A 87 13.51 5.41 -3.61
N THR A 88 13.99 4.19 -3.82
CA THR A 88 14.65 3.80 -5.07
C THR A 88 13.67 3.86 -6.24
N LEU A 89 12.45 3.32 -6.11
CA LEU A 89 11.44 3.39 -7.17
C LEU A 89 11.06 4.83 -7.50
N VAL A 90 10.88 5.67 -6.48
CA VAL A 90 10.63 7.11 -6.65
C VAL A 90 11.82 7.80 -7.34
N GLU A 91 13.05 7.48 -6.94
CA GLU A 91 14.27 8.01 -7.57
C GLU A 91 14.40 7.53 -9.02
N LEU A 92 13.83 6.39 -9.40
CA LEU A 92 13.73 5.96 -10.80
C LEU A 92 12.56 6.61 -11.56
N GLY A 93 11.76 7.45 -10.91
CA GLY A 93 10.69 8.26 -11.51
C GLY A 93 9.28 7.72 -11.33
N ALA A 94 9.09 6.64 -10.55
CA ALA A 94 7.78 6.05 -10.32
C ALA A 94 6.89 6.93 -9.42
N SER A 95 5.57 6.83 -9.61
CA SER A 95 4.57 7.27 -8.65
C SER A 95 4.17 6.07 -7.80
N VAL A 96 4.54 6.09 -6.52
CA VAL A 96 4.46 4.92 -5.62
C VAL A 96 3.35 5.09 -4.59
N ARG A 97 2.63 4.00 -4.32
CA ARG A 97 1.72 3.84 -3.17
C ARG A 97 2.01 2.50 -2.49
N TRP A 98 1.88 2.41 -1.18
CA TRP A 98 2.33 1.21 -0.44
C TRP A 98 1.35 0.77 0.65
N ALA A 99 1.22 -0.55 0.82
CA ALA A 99 0.64 -1.22 1.97
C ALA A 99 1.59 -2.35 2.45
N SER A 100 1.45 -2.75 3.71
CA SER A 100 2.14 -3.95 4.22
C SER A 100 1.44 -5.21 3.69
N CYS A 101 2.14 -6.34 3.62
CA CYS A 101 1.56 -7.67 3.34
C CYS A 101 1.35 -8.51 4.61
N ASN A 102 1.55 -7.91 5.79
CA ASN A 102 1.33 -8.57 7.07
C ASN A 102 1.02 -7.55 8.17
N ILE A 103 0.04 -7.89 9.01
CA ILE A 103 -0.50 -7.01 10.05
C ILE A 103 0.48 -6.69 11.18
N PHE A 104 1.57 -7.44 11.34
CA PHE A 104 2.54 -7.26 12.42
C PHE A 104 3.94 -6.84 11.96
N SER A 105 4.21 -6.82 10.65
CA SER A 105 5.56 -6.59 10.13
C SER A 105 5.95 -5.13 10.04
N THR A 106 4.98 -4.22 10.02
CA THR A 106 5.25 -2.79 9.83
C THR A 106 6.17 -2.25 10.93
N GLN A 107 7.19 -1.50 10.52
CA GLN A 107 7.98 -0.66 11.40
C GLN A 107 7.40 0.75 11.32
N ASP A 108 6.69 1.18 12.36
CA ASP A 108 5.87 2.40 12.34
C ASP A 108 6.70 3.66 12.00
N GLN A 109 7.97 3.70 12.41
CA GLN A 109 8.89 4.78 12.10
C GLN A 109 9.28 4.81 10.61
N ALA A 110 9.42 3.65 9.96
CA ALA A 110 9.69 3.57 8.52
C ALA A 110 8.48 4.09 7.73
N ALA A 111 7.28 3.63 8.09
CA ALA A 111 6.03 4.09 7.49
C ALA A 111 5.86 5.61 7.64
N ALA A 112 6.12 6.15 8.83
CA ALA A 112 6.07 7.59 9.10
C ALA A 112 7.09 8.38 8.26
N ALA A 113 8.32 7.88 8.10
CA ALA A 113 9.36 8.55 7.32
C ALA A 113 9.00 8.64 5.84
N ILE A 114 8.44 7.57 5.27
CA ILE A 114 7.97 7.55 3.87
C ILE A 114 6.73 8.42 3.68
N ALA A 115 5.77 8.37 4.60
CA ALA A 115 4.60 9.24 4.56
C ALA A 115 4.98 10.73 4.65
N LYS A 116 5.93 11.10 5.53
CA LYS A 116 6.44 12.48 5.64
C LYS A 116 7.18 12.94 4.38
N ALA A 117 7.80 12.02 3.63
CA ALA A 117 8.40 12.30 2.33
C ALA A 117 7.36 12.51 1.20
N GLY A 118 6.06 12.41 1.51
CA GLY A 118 4.97 12.66 0.57
C GLY A 118 4.57 11.44 -0.25
N ILE A 119 5.01 10.24 0.15
CA ILE A 119 4.68 8.98 -0.53
C ILE A 119 3.53 8.30 0.24
N PRO A 120 2.39 8.00 -0.42
CA PRO A 120 1.25 7.34 0.23
C PRO A 120 1.60 5.96 0.82
N VAL A 121 1.44 5.83 2.13
CA VAL A 121 1.61 4.57 2.87
C VAL A 121 0.37 4.30 3.70
N PHE A 122 -0.15 3.08 3.62
CA PHE A 122 -1.30 2.60 4.37
C PHE A 122 -0.86 1.35 5.14
N ALA A 123 -0.25 1.56 6.30
CA ALA A 123 0.30 0.48 7.11
C ALA A 123 0.61 0.98 8.52
N PHE A 124 0.32 0.14 9.51
CA PHE A 124 0.91 0.26 10.85
C PHE A 124 0.98 -1.08 11.55
N LYS A 125 1.83 -1.19 12.56
CA LYS A 125 1.98 -2.43 13.32
C LYS A 125 0.77 -2.69 14.20
N GLY A 126 0.17 -3.87 14.03
CA GLY A 126 -1.01 -4.32 14.76
C GLY A 126 -2.32 -3.82 14.17
N GLU A 127 -2.36 -3.60 12.86
CA GLU A 127 -3.63 -3.39 12.14
C GLU A 127 -4.55 -4.62 12.25
N THR A 128 -5.85 -4.38 12.16
CA THR A 128 -6.86 -5.44 12.04
C THR A 128 -6.85 -6.02 10.63
N LEU A 129 -7.45 -7.20 10.44
CA LEU A 129 -7.58 -7.78 9.11
C LEU A 129 -8.46 -6.92 8.19
N GLU A 130 -9.47 -6.24 8.74
CA GLU A 130 -10.30 -5.29 8.00
C GLU A 130 -9.47 -4.10 7.51
N GLU A 131 -8.67 -3.50 8.39
CA GLU A 131 -7.76 -2.41 8.03
C GLU A 131 -6.72 -2.85 7.00
N TYR A 132 -6.16 -4.06 7.15
CA TYR A 132 -5.24 -4.65 6.18
C TYR A 132 -5.80 -4.65 4.75
N TRP A 133 -7.01 -5.20 4.55
CA TRP A 133 -7.62 -5.26 3.23
C TRP A 133 -8.07 -3.88 2.72
N ASP A 134 -8.51 -2.98 3.60
CA ASP A 134 -8.81 -1.59 3.26
C ASP A 134 -7.55 -0.84 2.82
N PHE A 135 -6.41 -1.09 3.47
CA PHE A 135 -5.11 -0.51 3.13
C PHE A 135 -4.58 -1.04 1.80
N THR A 136 -4.68 -2.34 1.55
CA THR A 136 -4.35 -2.95 0.26
C THR A 136 -5.16 -2.29 -0.87
N LEU A 137 -6.46 -2.11 -0.69
CA LEU A 137 -7.31 -1.43 -1.67
C LEU A 137 -6.95 0.06 -1.84
N ALA A 138 -6.63 0.76 -0.74
CA ALA A 138 -6.20 2.16 -0.78
C ALA A 138 -4.85 2.36 -1.50
N ALA A 139 -3.92 1.40 -1.35
CA ALA A 139 -2.66 1.38 -2.06
C ALA A 139 -2.83 1.06 -3.55
N LEU A 140 -3.80 0.21 -3.93
CA LEU A 140 -4.16 -0.09 -5.31
C LEU A 140 -4.91 1.05 -6.01
N THR A 141 -5.56 1.94 -5.25
CA THR A 141 -6.36 3.04 -5.78
C THR A 141 -5.50 4.29 -5.99
N HIS A 142 -5.01 4.49 -7.21
CA HIS A 142 -4.24 5.68 -7.60
C HIS A 142 -5.14 6.88 -7.94
N PRO A 143 -4.61 8.12 -7.89
CA PRO A 143 -5.37 9.33 -8.20
C PRO A 143 -6.15 9.27 -9.52
N GLY A 144 -7.38 9.77 -9.48
CA GLY A 144 -8.32 9.70 -10.61
C GLY A 144 -8.96 8.32 -10.80
N ASN A 145 -9.08 7.53 -9.73
CA ASN A 145 -9.60 6.15 -9.73
C ASN A 145 -8.88 5.26 -10.74
N LYS A 146 -7.56 5.42 -10.85
CA LYS A 146 -6.71 4.56 -11.68
C LYS A 146 -6.17 3.40 -10.85
N GLY A 147 -5.93 2.27 -11.49
CA GLY A 147 -5.13 1.19 -10.91
C GLY A 147 -3.62 1.39 -11.11
N PRO A 148 -2.78 0.57 -10.47
CA PRO A 148 -1.36 0.49 -10.76
C PRO A 148 -1.10 0.05 -12.20
N GLN A 149 0.10 0.37 -12.71
CA GLN A 149 0.64 -0.24 -13.95
C GLN A 149 1.61 -1.38 -13.62
N LEU A 150 2.26 -1.31 -12.45
CA LEU A 150 3.14 -2.36 -11.93
C LEU A 150 2.81 -2.62 -10.46
N ILE A 151 3.00 -3.85 -10.05
CA ILE A 151 2.83 -4.28 -8.66
C ILE A 151 4.15 -4.88 -8.18
N VAL A 152 4.55 -4.53 -6.96
CA VAL A 152 5.57 -5.25 -6.19
C VAL A 152 4.82 -5.98 -5.09
N ASP A 153 4.79 -7.31 -5.16
CA ASP A 153 3.95 -8.13 -4.30
C ASP A 153 4.78 -9.16 -3.54
N ASP A 154 4.49 -9.34 -2.27
CA ASP A 154 5.03 -10.37 -1.38
C ASP A 154 3.86 -11.05 -0.68
N GLY A 155 3.74 -12.38 -0.84
CA GLY A 155 2.57 -13.15 -0.43
C GLY A 155 1.44 -13.22 -1.46
N GLY A 156 1.28 -12.19 -2.31
CA GLY A 156 0.36 -12.23 -3.47
C GLY A 156 -1.02 -11.62 -3.23
N ASP A 157 -1.25 -10.93 -2.10
CA ASP A 157 -2.59 -10.43 -1.73
C ASP A 157 -3.07 -9.27 -2.59
N ALA A 158 -2.17 -8.38 -3.04
CA ALA A 158 -2.55 -7.33 -3.99
C ALA A 158 -2.97 -7.94 -5.33
N THR A 159 -2.24 -8.96 -5.80
CA THR A 159 -2.57 -9.73 -7.00
C THR A 159 -3.91 -10.45 -6.83
N LEU A 160 -4.13 -11.13 -5.71
CA LEU A 160 -5.38 -11.83 -5.39
C LEU A 160 -6.57 -10.87 -5.44
N LEU A 161 -6.46 -9.70 -4.80
CA LEU A 161 -7.56 -8.74 -4.72
C LEU A 161 -7.96 -8.22 -6.11
N LEU A 162 -6.99 -7.96 -6.99
CA LEU A 162 -7.27 -7.55 -8.37
C LEU A 162 -7.91 -8.66 -9.20
N HIS A 163 -7.40 -9.88 -9.11
CA HIS A 163 -7.97 -11.02 -9.84
C HIS A 163 -9.40 -11.31 -9.39
N LYS A 164 -9.65 -11.36 -8.08
CA LYS A 164 -10.99 -11.57 -7.53
C LYS A 164 -11.95 -10.44 -7.88
N GLY A 165 -11.49 -9.19 -7.82
CA GLY A 165 -12.27 -8.04 -8.26
C GLY A 165 -12.69 -8.14 -9.73
N TYR A 166 -11.76 -8.51 -10.62
CA TYR A 166 -12.05 -8.70 -12.04
C TYR A 166 -13.02 -9.87 -12.29
N GLU A 167 -12.79 -11.02 -11.66
CA GLU A 167 -13.69 -12.19 -11.75
C GLU A 167 -15.12 -11.82 -11.34
N MET A 168 -15.28 -11.07 -10.24
CA MET A 168 -16.59 -10.60 -9.77
C MET A 168 -17.25 -9.63 -10.76
N GLU A 169 -16.48 -8.75 -11.40
CA GLU A 169 -16.98 -7.91 -12.50
C GLU A 169 -17.45 -8.73 -13.72
N GLN A 170 -16.91 -9.94 -13.89
CA GLN A 170 -17.32 -10.91 -14.91
C GLN A 170 -18.41 -11.89 -14.44
N GLY A 171 -18.96 -11.70 -13.23
CA GLY A 171 -20.09 -12.48 -12.71
C GLY A 171 -19.72 -13.65 -11.82
N ASP A 172 -18.46 -13.78 -11.39
CA ASP A 172 -18.09 -14.68 -10.30
C ASP A 172 -18.79 -14.23 -9.00
N ASP A 173 -19.39 -15.20 -8.28
CA ASP A 173 -20.12 -14.99 -7.04
C ASP A 173 -19.37 -15.49 -5.80
N TRP A 174 -18.05 -15.70 -5.89
CA TRP A 174 -17.16 -16.22 -4.85
C TRP A 174 -17.36 -15.58 -3.47
N VAL A 175 -17.69 -14.29 -3.42
CA VAL A 175 -17.98 -13.57 -2.16
C VAL A 175 -19.17 -14.15 -1.39
N ASN A 176 -20.09 -14.84 -2.06
CA ASN A 176 -21.24 -15.50 -1.45
C ASN A 176 -20.96 -16.95 -1.04
N ALA A 177 -19.85 -17.54 -1.49
CA ALA A 177 -19.45 -18.88 -1.10
C ALA A 177 -18.97 -18.89 0.37
N PRO A 178 -19.11 -20.02 1.10
CA PRO A 178 -18.55 -20.16 2.44
C PRO A 178 -17.07 -19.77 2.51
N SER A 179 -16.67 -19.18 3.63
CA SER A 179 -15.27 -18.86 3.90
C SER A 179 -14.62 -20.00 4.66
N ASP A 180 -13.42 -20.39 4.24
CA ASP A 180 -12.59 -21.42 4.86
C ASP A 180 -11.70 -20.87 5.99
N SER A 181 -11.48 -19.54 6.02
CA SER A 181 -10.75 -18.86 7.08
C SER A 181 -11.40 -17.53 7.48
N HIS A 182 -10.98 -16.98 8.62
CA HIS A 182 -11.39 -15.63 9.05
C HIS A 182 -10.89 -14.56 8.07
N GLU A 183 -9.68 -14.70 7.55
CA GLU A 183 -9.13 -13.77 6.58
C GLU A 183 -9.95 -13.76 5.28
N VAL A 184 -10.31 -14.95 4.77
CA VAL A 184 -11.18 -15.07 3.60
C VAL A 184 -12.56 -14.46 3.86
N SER A 185 -13.09 -14.59 5.09
CA SER A 185 -14.35 -13.94 5.43
C SER A 185 -14.23 -12.42 5.47
N VAL A 186 -13.08 -11.85 5.85
CA VAL A 186 -12.86 -10.40 5.83
C VAL A 186 -12.76 -9.87 4.41
N VAL A 187 -11.93 -10.46 3.53
CA VAL A 187 -11.76 -9.96 2.16
C VAL A 187 -13.03 -10.05 1.30
N LYS A 188 -13.91 -11.01 1.61
CA LYS A 188 -15.22 -11.14 0.94
C LYS A 188 -16.23 -10.08 1.37
N ASN A 189 -16.06 -9.49 2.55
CA ASN A 189 -17.01 -8.55 3.17
C ASN A 189 -16.74 -7.09 2.81
#